data_AF-A0A0L0FM84-F1
#
_entry.id   AF-A0A0L0FM84-F1
#
_cell.length_a   1.000
_cell.length_b   1.000
_cell.length_c   1.000
_cell.angle_alpha   90.00
_cell.angle_beta   90.00
_cell.angle_gamma   90.00
#
_symmetry.space_group_name_H-M   'P 1'
#
loop_
_entity.id
_entity.type
_entity.pdbx_description
1 polymer ?
#
loop_
_entity_poly.entity_id
_entity_poly.type
_entity_poly.pdbx_seq_one_letter_code
_entity_poly.pdbx_strand_id
1 'polypeptide(L)'
;SEIEKACDLLFSKSETLDYKYDVSDRTVNGLLVLPLYGTMLGHKQQQVFAPAPKGIRKIIVATNIAATSLTIDGIVYVVDSGFVKQSEYNPRLGLQALKVVPISVSEAVQRK
;
A
#
# COMPACT_ATOMS: atom_id res chain seq x y z
N SER A 1 -5.90 11.61 -0.02
CA SER A 1 -5.03 10.82 -0.90
C SER A 1 -5.78 9.56 -1.31
N GLU A 2 -5.53 8.97 -2.48
CA GLU A 2 -6.09 7.65 -2.84
C GLU A 2 -5.71 6.56 -1.83
N ILE A 3 -4.50 6.67 -1.26
CA ILE A 3 -4.02 5.75 -0.21
C ILE A 3 -4.92 5.80 1.02
N GLU A 4 -5.22 6.98 1.55
CA GLU A 4 -6.07 7.14 2.73
C GLU A 4 -7.48 6.58 2.49
N LYS A 5 -8.06 6.86 1.32
CA LYS A 5 -9.38 6.31 0.95
C LYS A 5 -9.38 4.78 0.92
N ALA A 6 -8.31 4.17 0.41
CA ALA A 6 -8.17 2.72 0.41
C ALA A 6 -7.97 2.17 1.83
N CYS A 7 -7.22 2.86 2.68
CA CYS A 7 -7.09 2.52 4.10
C CYS A 7 -8.45 2.55 4.79
N ASP A 8 -9.24 3.62 4.61
CA ASP A 8 -10.57 3.78 5.22
C ASP A 8 -11.51 2.65 4.78
N LEU A 9 -11.54 2.33 3.48
CA LEU A 9 -12.35 1.23 2.95
C LEU A 9 -11.95 -0.13 3.52
N LEU A 10 -10.64 -0.40 3.61
CA LEU A 10 -10.13 -1.64 4.20
C LEU A 10 -10.44 -1.73 5.69
N PHE A 11 -10.33 -0.61 6.42
CA PHE A 11 -10.66 -0.52 7.82
C PHE A 11 -12.15 -0.80 8.05
N SER A 12 -13.05 -0.10 7.35
CA SER A 12 -14.49 -0.36 7.45
C SER A 12 -14.85 -1.79 7.05
N LYS A 13 -14.20 -2.35 6.02
CA LYS A 13 -14.40 -3.75 5.67
C LYS A 13 -13.97 -4.68 6.81
N SER A 14 -12.84 -4.39 7.44
CA SER A 14 -12.29 -5.20 8.54
C SER A 14 -13.20 -5.27 9.77
N GLU A 15 -14.01 -4.24 10.02
CA GLU A 15 -14.98 -4.20 11.12
C GLU A 15 -16.21 -5.08 10.85
N THR A 16 -16.50 -5.35 9.58
CA THR A 16 -17.67 -6.15 9.16
C THR A 16 -17.36 -7.62 8.93
N LEU A 17 -16.08 -8.01 8.97
CA LEU A 17 -15.66 -9.39 8.74
C LEU A 17 -15.90 -10.24 9.98
N ASP A 18 -16.53 -11.40 9.79
CA ASP A 18 -16.45 -12.47 10.78
C ASP A 18 -15.17 -13.27 10.55
N TYR A 19 -14.12 -12.97 11.32
CA TYR A 19 -12.81 -13.62 11.19
C TYR A 19 -12.85 -15.15 11.36
N LYS A 20 -13.92 -15.72 11.93
CA LYS A 20 -14.06 -17.16 12.08
C LYS A 20 -14.54 -17.85 10.80
N TYR A 21 -15.33 -17.16 9.97
CA TYR A 21 -15.98 -17.75 8.80
C TYR A 21 -15.55 -17.11 7.47
N ASP A 22 -15.27 -15.81 7.46
CA ASP A 22 -14.89 -15.06 6.25
C ASP A 22 -13.39 -15.14 5.94
N VAL A 23 -12.57 -15.48 6.94
CA VAL A 23 -11.11 -15.52 6.81
C VAL A 23 -10.61 -16.96 6.89
N SER A 24 -9.90 -17.40 5.85
CA SER A 24 -9.36 -18.76 5.74
C SER A 24 -8.28 -19.07 6.79
N ASP A 25 -7.46 -18.07 7.13
CA ASP A 25 -6.43 -18.18 8.14
C ASP A 25 -7.01 -17.93 9.54
N ARG A 26 -7.28 -19.02 10.26
CA ARG A 26 -7.84 -19.02 11.62
C ARG A 26 -6.91 -18.44 12.69
N THR A 27 -5.66 -18.16 12.35
CA THR A 27 -4.74 -17.49 13.29
C THR A 27 -4.96 -15.97 13.30
N VAL A 28 -5.70 -15.43 12.34
CA VAL A 28 -5.98 -14.00 12.20
C VAL A 28 -7.31 -13.64 12.85
N ASN A 29 -7.29 -12.66 13.74
CA ASN A 29 -8.47 -12.14 14.43
C ASN A 29 -8.66 -10.62 14.26
N GLY A 30 -7.84 -9.99 13.42
CA GLY A 30 -7.93 -8.56 13.14
C GLY A 30 -6.95 -8.11 12.07
N LEU A 31 -7.17 -6.90 11.56
CA LEU A 31 -6.31 -6.25 10.57
C LEU A 31 -5.74 -4.95 11.13
N LEU A 32 -4.46 -4.67 10.86
CA LEU A 32 -3.82 -3.39 11.10
C LEU A 32 -3.54 -2.74 9.75
N VAL A 33 -4.29 -1.69 9.40
CA VAL A 33 -4.16 -1.01 8.11
C VAL A 33 -3.33 0.26 8.27
N LEU A 34 -2.23 0.38 7.52
CA LEU A 34 -1.29 1.50 7.61
C LEU A 34 -1.03 2.12 6.23
N PRO A 35 -1.11 3.46 6.08
CA PRO A 35 -0.70 4.14 4.85
C PRO A 35 0.82 4.31 4.75
N LEU A 36 1.35 4.31 3.52
CA LEU A 36 2.75 4.66 3.25
C LEU A 36 2.89 5.46 1.95
N TYR A 37 3.21 6.75 2.07
CA TYR A 37 3.44 7.64 0.93
C TYR A 37 4.38 8.80 1.28
N GLY A 38 4.89 9.49 0.26
CA GLY A 38 6.08 10.34 0.38
C GLY A 38 5.91 11.63 1.17
N THR A 39 4.69 12.18 1.19
CA THR A 39 4.35 13.38 1.97
C THR A 39 3.98 13.08 3.42
N MET A 40 4.05 11.82 3.86
CA MET A 40 3.72 11.43 5.22
C MET A 40 4.84 11.80 6.21
N LEU A 41 4.48 12.22 7.43
CA LEU A 41 5.44 12.55 8.48
C LEU A 41 6.29 11.33 8.87
N GLY A 42 7.59 11.54 9.11
CA GLY A 42 8.54 10.45 9.38
C GLY A 42 8.15 9.53 10.54
N HIS A 43 7.62 10.08 11.64
CA HIS A 43 7.15 9.26 12.77
C HIS A 43 5.97 8.34 12.41
N LYS A 44 5.11 8.76 11.47
CA LYS A 44 4.04 7.90 10.95
C LYS A 44 4.61 6.83 10.02
N GLN A 45 5.60 7.17 9.20
CA GLN A 45 6.25 6.20 8.31
C GLN A 45 6.95 5.11 9.12
N GLN A 46 7.50 5.44 10.29
CA GLN A 46 8.13 4.47 11.16
C GLN A 46 7.18 3.36 11.66
N GLN A 47 5.87 3.62 11.74
CA GLN A 47 4.89 2.63 12.21
C GLN A 47 4.82 1.39 11.32
N VAL A 48 5.13 1.52 10.02
CA VAL A 48 5.09 0.37 9.11
C VAL A 48 6.18 -0.67 9.38
N PHE A 49 7.26 -0.28 10.07
CA PHE A 49 8.36 -1.18 10.43
C PHE A 49 8.11 -1.93 11.75
N ALA A 50 7.16 -1.47 12.57
CA ALA A 50 6.81 -2.19 13.79
C ALA A 50 6.17 -3.55 13.44
N PRO A 51 6.49 -4.63 14.18
CA PRO A 51 5.81 -5.90 14.01
C PRO A 51 4.33 -5.78 14.41
N ALA A 52 3.48 -6.55 13.74
CA ALA A 52 2.07 -6.62 14.10
C ALA A 52 1.89 -7.40 15.42
N PRO A 53 0.90 -7.04 16.26
CA PRO A 53 0.52 -7.87 17.40
C PRO A 53 0.12 -9.29 16.99
N LYS A 54 0.21 -10.24 17.91
CA LYS A 54 -0.20 -11.64 17.66
C LYS A 54 -1.68 -11.70 17.26
N GLY A 55 -1.96 -12.42 16.17
CA GLY A 55 -3.30 -12.57 15.61
C GLY A 55 -3.74 -11.42 14.69
N ILE A 56 -2.97 -10.33 14.64
CA ILE A 56 -3.28 -9.19 13.77
C ILE A 56 -2.44 -9.27 12.50
N ARG A 57 -3.10 -9.23 11.36
CA ARG A 57 -2.42 -9.14 10.06
C ARG A 57 -2.23 -7.67 9.68
N LYS A 58 -0.96 -7.28 9.47
CA LYS A 58 -0.61 -5.94 8.99
C LYS A 58 -0.83 -5.84 7.48
N ILE A 59 -1.53 -4.79 7.06
CA ILE A 59 -1.77 -4.41 5.67
C ILE A 59 -1.19 -3.01 5.49
N ILE A 60 -0.28 -2.86 4.52
CA ILE A 60 0.33 -1.58 4.21
C ILE A 60 -0.14 -1.16 2.83
N VAL A 61 -0.82 -0.02 2.75
CA VAL A 61 -1.26 0.55 1.48
C VAL A 61 -0.23 1.60 1.07
N ALA A 62 0.54 1.31 0.04
CA ALA A 62 1.69 2.11 -0.35
C ALA A 62 1.62 2.65 -1.78
N THR A 63 2.29 3.79 -2.01
CA THR A 63 2.70 4.17 -3.37
C THR A 63 3.97 3.41 -3.78
N ASN A 64 4.51 3.73 -4.96
CA ASN A 64 5.78 3.18 -5.46
C ASN A 64 7.00 3.37 -4.53
N ILE A 65 6.88 4.12 -3.42
CA ILE A 65 7.94 4.23 -2.40
C ILE A 65 8.31 2.87 -1.79
N ALA A 66 7.34 1.96 -1.69
CA ALA A 66 7.61 0.61 -1.22
C ALA A 66 8.47 -0.21 -2.20
N ALA A 67 8.56 0.17 -3.48
CA ALA A 67 9.26 -0.62 -4.50
C ALA A 67 10.77 -0.32 -4.58
N THR A 68 11.21 0.88 -4.22
CA THR A 68 12.56 1.34 -4.59
C THR A 68 13.49 1.66 -3.42
N SER A 69 13.02 1.76 -2.17
CA SER A 69 13.93 2.21 -1.08
C SER A 69 13.63 1.70 0.32
N LEU A 70 12.53 0.96 0.56
CA LEU A 70 12.16 0.51 1.90
C LEU A 70 11.90 -0.99 1.92
N THR A 71 12.72 -1.74 2.65
CA THR A 71 12.46 -3.14 2.98
C THR A 71 11.62 -3.18 4.25
N ILE A 72 10.43 -3.77 4.16
CA ILE A 72 9.56 -3.99 5.31
C ILE A 72 9.57 -5.49 5.60
N ASP A 73 10.07 -5.85 6.77
CA ASP A 73 10.16 -7.26 7.15
C ASP A 73 8.77 -7.89 7.34
N GLY A 74 8.66 -9.16 6.93
CA GLY A 74 7.44 -9.96 7.11
C GLY A 74 6.35 -9.74 6.07
N ILE A 75 6.65 -9.11 4.93
CA ILE A 75 5.74 -9.07 3.78
C ILE A 75 5.74 -10.44 3.10
N VAL A 76 4.57 -11.09 3.09
CA VAL A 76 4.36 -12.42 2.48
C VAL A 76 3.54 -12.32 1.19
N TYR A 77 2.73 -11.28 1.05
CA TYR A 77 1.84 -11.07 -0.07
C TYR A 77 1.96 -9.64 -0.57
N VAL A 78 1.99 -9.48 -1.90
CA VAL A 78 1.91 -8.19 -2.57
C VAL A 78 0.71 -8.17 -3.50
N VAL A 79 -0.10 -7.11 -3.39
CA VAL A 79 -1.22 -6.84 -4.30
C VAL A 79 -0.87 -5.57 -5.08
N ASP A 80 -0.50 -5.72 -6.35
CA ASP A 80 -0.16 -4.60 -7.22
C ASP A 80 -1.36 -4.16 -8.04
N SER A 81 -1.63 -2.85 -8.03
CA SER A 81 -2.68 -2.24 -8.86
C SER A 81 -2.29 -2.17 -10.34
N GLY A 82 -1.00 -2.25 -10.67
CA GLY A 82 -0.50 -2.11 -12.04
C GLY A 82 -0.43 -0.66 -12.54
N PHE A 83 -0.61 0.33 -11.67
CA PHE A 83 -0.55 1.76 -12.02
C PHE A 83 0.50 2.52 -11.21
N VAL A 84 0.90 3.67 -11.74
CA VAL A 84 1.77 4.64 -11.06
C VAL A 84 1.37 6.06 -11.44
N LYS A 85 1.55 7.02 -10.53
CA LYS A 85 1.50 8.45 -10.87
C LYS A 85 2.89 8.88 -11.32
N GLN A 86 3.06 9.09 -12.62
CA GLN A 86 4.32 9.54 -13.20
C GLN A 86 4.20 11.00 -13.65
N SER A 87 5.31 11.72 -13.52
CA SER A 87 5.43 13.07 -14.04
C SER A 87 5.67 13.02 -15.55
N GLU A 88 4.75 13.60 -16.32
CA GLU A 88 4.81 13.70 -17.78
C GLU A 88 5.00 15.17 -18.18
N TYR A 89 5.97 15.43 -19.04
CA TYR A 89 6.25 16.76 -19.57
C TYR A 89 5.68 16.92 -20.98
N ASN A 90 4.88 17.96 -21.19
CA ASN A 90 4.39 18.34 -22.50
C ASN A 90 5.26 19.49 -23.07
N PRO A 91 6.18 19.21 -24.01
CA PRO A 91 7.10 20.22 -24.53
C PRO A 91 6.40 21.30 -25.36
N ARG A 92 5.21 21.04 -25.91
CA ARG A 92 4.47 22.04 -26.70
C ARG A 92 3.86 23.13 -25.82
N LEU A 93 3.46 22.77 -24.59
CA LEU A 93 2.86 23.69 -23.64
C LEU A 93 3.85 24.19 -22.59
N GLY A 94 5.04 23.58 -22.50
CA GLY A 94 6.00 23.88 -21.44
C GLY A 94 5.53 23.46 -20.04
N LEU A 95 4.57 22.55 -19.95
CA LEU A 95 3.90 22.17 -18.70
C LEU A 95 4.25 20.74 -18.28
N GLN A 96 4.38 20.56 -16.97
CA GLN A 96 4.57 19.26 -16.34
C GLN A 96 3.31 18.89 -15.55
N ALA A 97 2.82 17.66 -15.70
CA ALA A 97 1.65 17.16 -14.99
C ALA A 97 1.86 15.74 -14.49
N LEU A 98 1.20 15.38 -13.38
CA LEU A 98 1.16 14.01 -12.89
C LEU A 98 0.00 13.27 -13.56
N LYS A 99 0.28 12.16 -14.25
CA LYS A 99 -0.74 11.27 -14.80
C LYS A 99 -0.65 9.88 -14.20
N VAL A 100 -1.80 9.26 -14.01
CA VAL A 100 -1.90 7.83 -13.68
C VAL A 100 -1.71 7.05 -14.97
N VAL A 101 -0.67 6.21 -15.02
CA VAL A 101 -0.32 5.40 -16.19
C VAL A 101 -0.09 3.94 -15.77
N PRO A 102 -0.28 2.98 -16.69
CA PRO A 102 0.14 1.60 -16.44
C PRO A 102 1.64 1.51 -16.19
N ILE A 103 2.06 0.59 -15.33
CA ILE A 103 3.48 0.34 -15.07
C ILE A 103 4.11 -0.50 -16.18
N SER A 104 5.43 -0.41 -16.29
CA SER A 104 6.22 -1.29 -17.16
C SER A 104 6.24 -2.74 -16.65
N VAL A 105 6.57 -3.68 -17.54
CA VAL A 105 6.76 -5.10 -17.18
C VAL A 105 7.86 -5.26 -16.12
N SER A 106 8.94 -4.50 -16.21
CA SER A 106 10.04 -4.52 -15.24
C SER A 106 9.59 -4.07 -13.85
N GLU A 107 8.79 -3.00 -13.76
CA GLU A 107 8.24 -2.52 -12.49
C GLU A 107 7.27 -3.54 -11.89
N ALA A 108 6.46 -4.20 -12.73
CA ALA A 108 5.55 -5.25 -12.29
C ALA A 108 6.32 -6.45 -11.71
N VAL A 109 7.48 -6.81 -12.29
CA VAL A 109 8.34 -7.88 -11.76
C VAL A 109 8.96 -7.50 -10.42
N GLN A 110 9.36 -6.24 -10.22
CA GLN A 110 9.90 -5.77 -8.94
C GLN A 110 8.86 -5.73 -7.81
N ARG A 111 7.57 -5.71 -8.16
CA ARG A 111 6.44 -5.69 -7.20
C ARG A 111 5.85 -7.08 -6.93
N LYS A 112 6.46 -8.15 -7.43
CA LYS A 112 6.10 -9.53 -7.09
C LYS A 112 6.85 -10.00 -5.85
#